data_AF-X0V6M1-F1
#
_entry.id   AF-X0V6M1-F1
#
_cell.length_a   1.000
_cell.length_b   1.000
_cell.length_c   1.000
_cell.angle_alpha   90.00
_cell.angle_beta   90.00
_cell.angle_gamma   90.00
#
_symmetry.space_group_name_H-M   'P 1'
#
loop_
_entity.id
_entity.type
_entity.pdbx_description
1 polymer ?
#
loop_
_entity_poly.entity_id
_entity_poly.type
_entity_poly.pdbx_seq_one_letter_code
_entity_poly.pdbx_strand_id
1 'polypeptide(L)'
;VAVTWTNTGTVATVDLHYSTDDFATETPLSVWEDGVGWVDAINFNNTNTATWRIPDDISHTVKVRVKDYLDDDAYDISGELRIKGDITITAPILHEPPEENDPPWKIGQSYDITWGWIGTIDDVKVTYATKDGYFAGTVDVAKDSQIITGTGTFWLANISAGDEIGIGSTGPPSITKWYEIASVDTNTQITLTTYYKESDATGQSYCIAEWKPVEGDGVMSNTGAYPWTIPDEASPNAGVRIADVRAEEIQDVMAVSEKFHIIGYVK
;
A
#
# COMPACT_ATOMS: atom_id res chain seq x y z
N VAL A 1 -11.36 -13.81 1.63
CA VAL A 1 -10.05 -14.38 2.01
C VAL A 1 -10.27 -15.75 2.62
N ALA A 2 -9.43 -16.75 2.34
CA ALA A 2 -9.59 -18.08 2.94
C ALA A 2 -8.99 -18.12 4.36
N VAL A 3 -9.74 -18.66 5.32
CA VAL A 3 -9.29 -18.98 6.67
C VAL A 3 -9.27 -20.51 6.78
N THR A 4 -8.15 -21.11 7.16
CA THR A 4 -7.98 -22.56 7.25
C THR A 4 -7.47 -22.99 8.61
N TRP A 5 -7.91 -24.16 9.08
CA TRP A 5 -7.50 -24.74 10.36
C TRP A 5 -7.46 -26.26 10.28
N THR A 6 -6.93 -26.89 11.33
CA THR A 6 -6.96 -28.35 11.51
C THR A 6 -7.55 -28.67 12.89
N ASN A 7 -8.18 -29.83 13.05
CA ASN A 7 -8.69 -30.28 14.34
C ASN A 7 -8.21 -31.70 14.65
N THR A 8 -8.09 -32.02 15.93
CA THR A 8 -7.88 -33.38 16.43
C THR A 8 -9.13 -33.83 17.18
N GLY A 9 -9.61 -35.04 16.90
CA GLY A 9 -10.89 -35.51 17.44
C GLY A 9 -12.10 -35.06 16.62
N THR A 10 -13.30 -35.31 17.14
CA THR A 10 -14.57 -35.01 16.46
C THR A 10 -15.07 -33.63 16.84
N VAL A 11 -15.02 -32.69 15.89
CA VAL A 11 -15.59 -31.32 16.01
C VAL A 11 -16.56 -31.14 14.85
N ALA A 12 -17.86 -31.14 15.13
CA ALA A 12 -18.90 -31.11 14.09
C ALA A 12 -19.14 -29.69 13.56
N THR A 13 -19.20 -28.71 14.46
CA THR A 13 -19.42 -27.31 14.14
C THR A 13 -18.45 -26.43 14.91
N VAL A 14 -18.22 -25.23 14.39
CA VAL A 14 -17.27 -24.27 14.91
C VAL A 14 -17.87 -22.87 14.94
N ASP A 15 -17.35 -22.06 15.87
CA ASP A 15 -17.52 -20.62 15.87
C ASP A 15 -16.24 -19.96 15.36
N LEU A 16 -16.36 -19.05 14.38
CA LEU A 16 -15.26 -18.23 13.92
C LEU A 16 -15.48 -16.77 14.31
N HIS A 17 -14.53 -16.22 15.06
CA HIS A 17 -14.54 -14.82 15.48
C HIS A 17 -13.24 -14.12 15.10
N TYR A 18 -13.32 -12.83 14.81
CA TYR A 18 -12.18 -11.95 14.76
C TYR A 18 -12.27 -10.94 15.91
N SER A 19 -11.13 -10.38 16.26
CA SER A 19 -11.04 -9.32 17.27
C SER A 19 -9.93 -8.35 16.89
N THR A 20 -10.15 -7.07 17.19
CA THR A 20 -9.16 -5.99 17.08
C THR A 20 -8.51 -5.66 18.44
N ASP A 21 -8.94 -6.32 19.52
CA ASP A 21 -8.66 -6.01 20.92
C ASP A 21 -8.33 -7.25 21.77
N ASP A 22 -7.63 -8.23 21.18
CA ASP A 22 -7.18 -9.47 21.83
C ASP A 22 -8.32 -10.29 22.47
N PHE A 23 -9.45 -10.36 21.77
CA PHE A 23 -10.70 -11.01 22.17
C PHE A 23 -11.33 -10.46 23.46
N ALA A 24 -11.05 -9.20 23.82
CA ALA A 24 -11.90 -8.47 24.77
C ALA A 24 -13.31 -8.27 24.17
N THR A 25 -13.38 -8.06 22.85
CA THR A 25 -14.59 -8.09 22.04
C THR A 25 -14.48 -9.21 21.00
N GLU A 26 -15.51 -10.03 20.90
CA GLU A 26 -15.58 -11.12 19.92
C GLU A 26 -16.58 -10.78 18.83
N THR A 27 -16.10 -10.63 17.60
CA THR A 27 -16.97 -10.32 16.45
C THR A 27 -17.02 -11.53 15.52
N PRO A 28 -18.20 -12.08 15.20
CA PRO A 28 -18.30 -13.22 14.30
C PRO A 28 -17.72 -12.90 12.91
N LEU A 29 -17.05 -13.87 12.28
CA LEU A 29 -16.66 -13.74 10.88
C LEU A 29 -17.93 -13.80 10.02
N SER A 30 -18.05 -12.87 9.06
CA SER A 30 -19.00 -13.03 7.95
C SER A 30 -18.38 -13.96 6.90
N VAL A 31 -18.94 -15.16 6.76
CA VAL A 31 -18.42 -16.23 5.88
C VAL A 31 -19.39 -16.58 4.77
N TRP A 32 -18.87 -17.07 3.65
CA TRP A 32 -19.70 -17.56 2.54
C TRP A 32 -20.16 -19.00 2.78
N GLU A 33 -21.46 -19.24 2.70
CA GLU A 33 -22.09 -20.56 2.72
C GLU A 33 -22.80 -20.83 1.37
N ASP A 34 -22.49 -21.96 0.75
CA ASP A 34 -23.04 -22.31 -0.56
C ASP A 34 -24.56 -22.49 -0.51
N GLY A 35 -25.27 -21.89 -1.45
CA GLY A 35 -26.73 -21.86 -1.48
C GLY A 35 -27.41 -20.96 -0.44
N VAL A 36 -26.65 -20.31 0.46
CA VAL A 36 -27.18 -19.41 1.51
C VAL A 36 -26.70 -17.97 1.32
N GLY A 37 -25.41 -17.77 1.08
CA GLY A 37 -24.78 -16.44 0.96
C GLY A 37 -23.87 -16.10 2.13
N TRP A 38 -23.77 -14.81 2.48
CA TRP A 38 -22.96 -14.34 3.61
C TRP A 38 -23.72 -14.51 4.92
N VAL A 39 -23.12 -15.25 5.85
CA VAL A 39 -23.69 -15.54 7.18
C VAL A 39 -22.66 -15.32 8.27
N ASP A 40 -23.10 -15.12 9.50
CA ASP A 40 -22.19 -15.13 10.66
C ASP A 40 -21.78 -16.58 10.95
N ALA A 41 -20.48 -16.79 11.14
CA ALA A 41 -19.90 -18.10 11.38
C ALA A 41 -20.10 -18.60 12.81
N ILE A 42 -21.36 -18.68 13.25
CA ILE A 42 -21.78 -19.21 14.54
C ILE A 42 -22.46 -20.57 14.33
N ASN A 43 -22.02 -21.59 15.07
CA ASN A 43 -22.42 -22.98 14.86
C ASN A 43 -22.25 -23.43 13.39
N PHE A 44 -21.14 -23.01 12.78
CA PHE A 44 -20.85 -23.22 11.38
C PHE A 44 -20.34 -24.64 11.12
N ASN A 45 -20.79 -25.29 10.05
CA ASN A 45 -20.34 -26.65 9.72
C ASN A 45 -18.82 -26.69 9.57
N ASN A 46 -18.16 -27.59 10.30
CA ASN A 46 -16.71 -27.68 10.28
C ASN A 46 -16.23 -28.36 8.99
N THR A 47 -15.83 -27.55 8.01
CA THR A 47 -15.23 -27.97 6.74
C THR A 47 -13.72 -27.73 6.70
N ASN A 48 -13.11 -27.37 7.85
CA ASN A 48 -11.71 -26.96 7.99
C ASN A 48 -11.30 -25.71 7.18
N THR A 49 -12.26 -25.02 6.55
CA THR A 49 -12.03 -23.81 5.80
C THR A 49 -13.26 -22.92 5.77
N ALA A 50 -13.06 -21.60 5.75
CA ALA A 50 -14.13 -20.64 5.54
C ALA A 50 -13.63 -19.50 4.65
N THR A 51 -14.51 -18.99 3.78
CA THR A 51 -14.21 -17.77 3.02
C THR A 51 -14.72 -16.58 3.80
N TRP A 52 -13.81 -15.83 4.42
CA TRP A 52 -14.12 -14.63 5.19
C TRP A 52 -14.28 -13.39 4.28
N ARG A 53 -15.39 -12.66 4.46
CA ARG A 53 -15.59 -11.30 3.97
C ARG A 53 -14.95 -10.34 4.97
N ILE A 54 -13.86 -9.69 4.54
CA ILE A 54 -13.15 -8.71 5.36
C ILE A 54 -14.09 -7.53 5.67
N PRO A 55 -14.32 -7.21 6.95
CA PRO A 55 -15.14 -6.07 7.34
C PRO A 55 -14.38 -4.76 7.15
N ASP A 56 -15.11 -3.65 7.13
CA ASP A 56 -14.52 -2.32 7.23
C ASP A 56 -14.26 -1.99 8.71
N ASP A 57 -13.20 -2.59 9.25
CA ASP A 57 -12.78 -2.49 10.65
C ASP A 57 -11.24 -2.39 10.69
N ILE A 58 -10.73 -1.26 10.24
CA ILE A 58 -9.29 -1.01 10.04
C ILE A 58 -8.53 -1.19 11.35
N SER A 59 -7.58 -2.13 11.39
CA SER A 59 -6.81 -2.45 12.59
C SER A 59 -5.49 -3.17 12.27
N HIS A 60 -4.49 -2.95 13.12
CA HIS A 60 -3.15 -3.51 13.00
C HIS A 60 -2.93 -4.79 13.83
N THR A 61 -3.87 -5.11 14.71
CA THR A 61 -3.73 -6.14 15.76
C THR A 61 -4.84 -7.18 15.68
N VAL A 62 -5.32 -7.45 14.47
CA VAL A 62 -6.44 -8.36 14.28
C VAL A 62 -5.99 -9.79 14.56
N LYS A 63 -6.83 -10.56 15.25
CA LYS A 63 -6.65 -12.01 15.40
C LYS A 63 -7.95 -12.71 15.03
N VAL A 64 -7.85 -13.91 14.48
CA VAL A 64 -8.97 -14.78 14.18
C VAL A 64 -8.89 -16.01 15.06
N ARG A 65 -10.02 -16.41 15.64
CA ARG A 65 -10.15 -17.59 16.48
C ARG A 65 -11.15 -18.55 15.87
N VAL A 66 -10.79 -19.83 15.85
CA VAL A 66 -11.69 -20.93 15.55
C VAL A 66 -11.91 -21.71 16.85
N LYS A 67 -13.16 -21.96 17.21
CA LYS A 67 -13.56 -22.57 18.48
C LYS A 67 -14.60 -23.65 18.22
N ASP A 68 -14.55 -24.77 18.94
CA ASP A 68 -15.64 -25.76 18.92
C ASP A 68 -16.91 -25.11 19.48
N TYR A 69 -18.03 -25.21 18.77
CA TYR A 69 -19.31 -24.64 19.21
C TYR A 69 -19.81 -25.25 20.54
N LEU A 70 -19.42 -26.49 20.85
CA LEU A 70 -19.87 -27.23 22.03
C LEU A 70 -18.85 -27.30 23.17
N ASP A 71 -17.62 -26.84 22.95
CA ASP A 71 -16.53 -26.90 23.93
C ASP A 71 -15.72 -25.60 23.94
N ASP A 72 -15.91 -24.81 25.00
CA ASP A 72 -15.31 -23.49 25.11
C ASP A 72 -13.78 -23.52 25.28
N ASP A 73 -13.22 -24.64 25.74
CA ASP A 73 -11.78 -24.82 25.95
C ASP A 73 -11.07 -25.32 24.68
N ALA A 74 -11.82 -25.73 23.65
CA ALA A 74 -11.30 -26.25 22.39
C ALA A 74 -11.25 -25.15 21.32
N TYR A 75 -10.18 -24.35 21.31
CA TYR A 75 -9.98 -23.31 20.31
C TYR A 75 -8.51 -23.15 19.90
N ASP A 76 -8.30 -22.44 18.79
CA ASP A 76 -6.99 -21.94 18.39
C ASP A 76 -7.11 -20.48 17.90
N ILE A 77 -6.04 -19.71 18.07
CA ILE A 77 -5.97 -18.29 17.71
C ILE A 77 -4.84 -18.08 16.71
N SER A 78 -5.12 -17.34 15.64
CA SER A 78 -4.13 -16.99 14.63
C SER A 78 -3.00 -16.12 15.19
N GLY A 79 -1.91 -16.01 14.44
CA GLY A 79 -1.02 -14.86 14.58
C GLY A 79 -1.74 -13.53 14.30
N GLU A 80 -1.08 -12.42 14.61
CA GLU A 80 -1.60 -11.08 14.30
C GLU A 80 -1.67 -10.87 12.78
N LEU A 81 -2.77 -10.27 12.35
CA LEU A 81 -3.04 -9.83 10.99
C LEU A 81 -3.51 -8.38 11.00
N ARG A 82 -3.60 -7.80 9.81
CA ARG A 82 -4.06 -6.42 9.63
C ARG A 82 -5.26 -6.38 8.69
N ILE A 83 -6.24 -5.56 9.03
CA ILE A 83 -7.30 -5.12 8.12
C ILE A 83 -6.93 -3.71 7.72
N LYS A 84 -6.72 -3.49 6.42
CA LYS A 84 -6.34 -2.20 5.86
C LYS A 84 -7.20 -1.88 4.64
N GLY A 85 -7.29 -0.59 4.33
CA GLY A 85 -7.93 -0.12 3.11
C GLY A 85 -7.11 -0.45 1.87
N ASP A 86 -7.68 -0.15 0.71
CA ASP A 86 -6.97 -0.23 -0.57
C ASP A 86 -7.32 1.00 -1.41
N ILE A 87 -6.36 1.46 -2.21
CA ILE A 87 -6.53 2.61 -3.12
C ILE A 87 -6.14 2.13 -4.52
N THR A 88 -6.89 2.56 -5.54
CA THR A 88 -6.59 2.25 -6.93
C THR A 88 -6.72 3.53 -7.77
N ILE A 89 -5.62 3.98 -8.37
CA ILE A 89 -5.64 5.12 -9.29
C ILE A 89 -6.27 4.70 -10.62
N THR A 90 -7.23 5.49 -11.08
CA THR A 90 -7.95 5.29 -12.35
C THR A 90 -7.66 6.37 -13.39
N ALA A 91 -7.07 7.49 -13.01
CA ALA A 91 -6.45 8.45 -13.92
C ALA A 91 -5.36 9.24 -13.18
N PRO A 92 -4.22 9.56 -13.81
CA PRO A 92 -3.88 9.28 -15.21
C PRO A 92 -3.65 7.80 -15.48
N ILE A 93 -3.96 7.38 -16.71
CA ILE A 93 -3.60 6.07 -17.27
C ILE A 93 -2.67 6.37 -18.44
N LEU A 94 -1.71 5.48 -18.74
CA LEU A 94 -0.97 5.57 -20.00
C LEU A 94 -1.14 4.26 -20.73
N HIS A 95 -1.90 4.29 -21.81
CA HIS A 95 -1.95 3.17 -22.73
C HIS A 95 -0.71 3.25 -23.63
N GLU A 96 0.14 2.21 -23.62
CA GLU A 96 1.16 2.01 -24.65
C GLU A 96 0.70 0.97 -25.68
N PRO A 97 0.70 1.28 -27.00
CA PRO A 97 1.04 2.58 -27.60
C PRO A 97 0.00 3.66 -27.27
N PRO A 98 0.36 4.96 -27.28
CA PRO A 98 -0.60 6.03 -27.00
C PRO A 98 -1.77 5.93 -27.98
N GLU A 99 -2.94 5.54 -27.46
CA GLU A 99 -4.16 5.59 -28.25
C GLU A 99 -4.51 7.06 -28.50
N GLU A 100 -5.20 7.34 -29.60
CA GLU A 100 -5.62 8.70 -30.00
C GLU A 100 -6.43 9.43 -28.89
N ASN A 101 -6.96 8.67 -27.92
CA ASN A 101 -7.76 9.15 -26.80
C ASN A 101 -7.01 9.24 -25.47
N ASP A 102 -5.70 9.00 -25.42
CA ASP A 102 -4.86 9.16 -24.22
C ASP A 102 -3.76 10.21 -24.44
N PRO A 103 -4.15 11.48 -24.72
CA PRO A 103 -3.18 12.52 -25.00
C PRO A 103 -2.37 12.89 -23.74
N PRO A 104 -1.08 13.21 -23.91
CA PRO A 104 -0.25 13.66 -22.81
C PRO A 104 -0.86 14.89 -22.12
N TRP A 105 -0.65 14.98 -20.80
CA TRP A 105 -1.16 16.08 -19.99
C TRP A 105 -0.34 17.33 -20.28
N LYS A 106 -1.02 18.40 -20.70
CA LYS A 106 -0.36 19.64 -21.14
C LYS A 106 -0.10 20.57 -19.97
N ILE A 107 1.10 21.13 -19.92
CA ILE A 107 1.51 22.13 -18.93
C ILE A 107 0.50 23.30 -18.86
N GLY A 108 0.13 23.69 -17.64
CA GLY A 108 -0.81 24.78 -17.36
C GLY A 108 -2.26 24.50 -17.74
N GLN A 109 -2.61 23.27 -18.15
CA GLN A 109 -4.01 22.82 -18.23
C GLN A 109 -4.43 22.14 -16.92
N SER A 110 -5.74 22.00 -16.72
CA SER A 110 -6.30 21.27 -15.57
C SER A 110 -6.81 19.91 -16.04
N TYR A 111 -6.39 18.85 -15.34
CA TYR A 111 -6.86 17.49 -15.56
C TYR A 111 -7.22 16.85 -14.22
N ASP A 112 -8.21 15.96 -14.22
CA ASP A 112 -8.61 15.25 -13.00
C ASP A 112 -7.72 14.03 -12.77
N ILE A 113 -7.05 14.00 -11.62
CA ILE A 113 -6.55 12.76 -11.03
C ILE A 113 -7.76 12.05 -10.43
N THR A 114 -7.96 10.77 -10.73
CA THR A 114 -9.11 10.00 -10.21
C THR A 114 -8.68 8.68 -9.62
N TRP A 115 -9.40 8.21 -8.60
CA TRP A 115 -9.11 6.96 -7.91
C TRP A 115 -10.37 6.36 -7.25
N GLY A 116 -10.34 5.04 -7.07
CA GLY A 116 -11.26 4.31 -6.20
C GLY A 116 -10.59 3.87 -4.90
N TRP A 117 -11.38 3.46 -3.92
CA TRP A 117 -10.88 2.92 -2.66
C TRP A 117 -11.82 1.89 -2.03
N ILE A 118 -11.28 1.06 -1.14
CA ILE A 118 -12.02 0.10 -0.32
C ILE A 118 -11.67 0.35 1.15
N GLY A 119 -12.69 0.29 2.02
CA GLY A 119 -12.57 0.56 3.45
C GLY A 119 -12.68 2.05 3.78
N THR A 120 -12.72 2.36 5.07
CA THR A 120 -12.79 3.73 5.58
C THR A 120 -11.44 4.42 5.41
N ILE A 121 -11.36 5.40 4.49
CA ILE A 121 -10.20 6.27 4.23
C ILE A 121 -10.75 7.69 4.05
N ASP A 122 -10.75 8.50 5.11
CA ASP A 122 -11.41 9.82 5.11
C ASP A 122 -10.61 10.88 4.36
N ASP A 123 -9.29 10.87 4.52
CA ASP A 123 -8.36 11.83 3.93
C ASP A 123 -7.23 11.09 3.20
N VAL A 124 -6.77 11.67 2.10
CA VAL A 124 -5.66 11.15 1.29
C VAL A 124 -4.61 12.24 1.06
N LYS A 125 -3.36 11.81 0.86
CA LYS A 125 -2.28 12.65 0.37
C LYS A 125 -2.05 12.36 -1.11
N VAL A 126 -2.21 13.38 -1.95
CA VAL A 126 -1.96 13.30 -3.39
C VAL A 126 -0.63 13.99 -3.71
N THR A 127 0.28 13.24 -4.32
CA THR A 127 1.63 13.70 -4.69
C THR A 127 1.95 13.31 -6.14
N TYR A 128 2.91 13.99 -6.75
CA TYR A 128 3.39 13.71 -8.10
C TYR A 128 4.92 13.71 -8.16
N ALA A 129 5.45 13.01 -9.16
CA ALA A 129 6.86 13.00 -9.50
C ALA A 129 7.02 13.23 -11.00
N THR A 130 8.00 14.05 -11.40
CA THR A 130 8.31 14.38 -12.82
C THR A 130 9.67 13.85 -13.25
N LYS A 131 10.40 13.19 -12.34
CA LYS A 131 11.70 12.59 -12.62
C LYS A 131 11.59 11.07 -12.53
N ASP A 132 12.39 10.37 -13.32
CA ASP A 132 12.48 8.90 -13.36
C ASP A 132 12.96 8.23 -12.07
N GLY A 133 13.29 9.03 -11.05
CA GLY A 133 13.97 8.60 -9.85
C GLY A 133 15.45 8.28 -10.09
N TYR A 134 16.18 8.10 -8.98
CA TYR A 134 17.60 7.75 -8.96
C TYR A 134 17.80 6.28 -8.59
N PHE A 135 18.56 5.52 -9.39
CA PHE A 135 18.66 4.06 -9.24
C PHE A 135 20.06 3.47 -9.56
N ALA A 136 21.13 4.22 -9.27
CA ALA A 136 22.49 3.76 -9.57
C ALA A 136 23.02 2.78 -8.50
N GLY A 137 23.39 1.56 -8.90
CA GLY A 137 23.94 0.55 -8.00
C GLY A 137 22.88 -0.38 -7.40
N THR A 138 23.19 -0.97 -6.25
CA THR A 138 22.29 -1.87 -5.49
C THR A 138 22.28 -1.51 -4.01
N VAL A 139 21.28 -2.01 -3.29
CA VAL A 139 21.12 -1.78 -1.84
C VAL A 139 21.01 -3.09 -1.06
N ASP A 140 21.47 -3.01 0.19
CA ASP A 140 21.25 -3.98 1.25
C ASP A 140 20.51 -3.32 2.42
N VAL A 141 19.53 -4.01 2.98
CA VAL A 141 18.83 -3.62 4.20
C VAL A 141 18.25 -4.84 4.89
N ALA A 142 18.42 -4.94 6.21
CA ALA A 142 17.79 -5.98 7.02
C ALA A 142 16.38 -5.54 7.46
N LYS A 143 15.49 -6.49 7.64
CA LYS A 143 14.21 -6.26 8.32
C LYS A 143 14.46 -5.62 9.69
N ASP A 144 13.59 -4.69 10.05
CA ASP A 144 13.65 -3.90 11.27
C ASP A 144 14.92 -3.05 11.42
N SER A 145 15.56 -2.69 10.29
CA SER A 145 16.64 -1.70 10.21
C SER A 145 16.13 -0.37 9.65
N GLN A 146 16.69 0.74 10.13
CA GLN A 146 16.55 2.05 9.46
C GLN A 146 17.73 2.34 8.53
N ILE A 147 18.78 1.52 8.57
CA ILE A 147 20.00 1.74 7.81
C ILE A 147 19.93 0.95 6.51
N ILE A 148 20.09 1.65 5.40
CA ILE A 148 20.30 1.05 4.07
C ILE A 148 21.74 1.34 3.65
N THR A 149 22.43 0.30 3.19
CA THR A 149 23.78 0.42 2.62
C THR A 149 23.75 0.21 1.11
N GLY A 150 24.54 0.99 0.39
CA GLY A 150 24.61 0.97 -1.07
C GLY A 150 25.94 0.43 -1.60
N THR A 151 25.89 -0.25 -2.75
CA THR A 151 27.07 -0.61 -3.54
C THR A 151 26.96 0.04 -4.92
N GLY A 152 27.99 0.78 -5.34
CA GLY A 152 27.97 1.52 -6.62
C GLY A 152 27.04 2.74 -6.61
N THR A 153 26.67 3.23 -5.44
CA THR A 153 25.79 4.38 -5.22
C THR A 153 26.59 5.68 -5.06
N PHE A 154 25.96 6.82 -5.34
CA PHE A 154 26.55 8.16 -5.27
C PHE A 154 25.59 9.17 -4.58
N TRP A 155 25.07 8.80 -3.42
CA TRP A 155 23.91 9.47 -2.84
C TRP A 155 24.11 10.94 -2.45
N LEU A 156 25.28 11.35 -1.93
CA LEU A 156 25.49 12.72 -1.43
C LEU A 156 25.24 13.82 -2.46
N ALA A 157 25.42 13.52 -3.75
CA ALA A 157 25.27 14.49 -4.83
C ALA A 157 23.95 14.36 -5.60
N ASN A 158 23.17 13.30 -5.36
CA ASN A 158 22.05 12.94 -6.24
C ASN A 158 20.69 12.87 -5.54
N ILE A 159 20.68 12.76 -4.21
CA ILE A 159 19.46 12.64 -3.42
C ILE A 159 19.55 13.53 -2.17
N SER A 160 18.42 13.76 -1.53
CA SER A 160 18.29 14.60 -0.33
C SER A 160 17.44 13.91 0.74
N ALA A 161 17.56 14.37 1.99
CA ALA A 161 16.59 14.00 3.02
C ALA A 161 15.18 14.47 2.61
N GLY A 162 14.18 13.65 2.91
CA GLY A 162 12.80 13.83 2.45
C GLY A 162 12.47 13.17 1.10
N ASP A 163 13.49 12.76 0.32
CA ASP A 163 13.25 11.83 -0.79
C ASP A 163 12.82 10.47 -0.25
N GLU A 164 12.22 9.64 -1.11
CA GLU A 164 11.76 8.32 -0.72
C GLU A 164 12.44 7.23 -1.54
N ILE A 165 12.80 6.13 -0.89
CA ILE A 165 13.40 4.95 -1.51
C ILE A 165 12.40 3.80 -1.59
N GLY A 166 12.30 3.22 -2.78
CA GLY A 166 11.67 1.94 -3.06
C GLY A 166 12.71 0.88 -3.39
N ILE A 167 12.55 -0.33 -2.86
CA ILE A 167 13.48 -1.45 -3.07
C ILE A 167 12.81 -2.53 -3.93
N GLY A 168 13.58 -3.16 -4.83
CA GLY A 168 13.14 -4.25 -5.70
C GLY A 168 12.86 -3.85 -7.14
N SER A 169 12.87 -2.56 -7.48
CA SER A 169 12.75 -2.06 -8.85
C SER A 169 13.47 -0.74 -9.04
N THR A 170 13.84 -0.44 -10.28
CA THR A 170 14.40 0.88 -10.68
C THR A 170 13.33 1.84 -11.18
N GLY A 171 12.07 1.41 -11.33
CA GLY A 171 10.97 2.22 -11.83
C GLY A 171 9.97 2.58 -10.72
N PRO A 172 9.67 3.87 -10.48
CA PRO A 172 8.74 4.27 -9.44
C PRO A 172 7.36 3.58 -9.46
N PRO A 173 6.72 3.33 -10.63
CA PRO A 173 5.42 2.66 -10.67
C PRO A 173 5.42 1.20 -10.23
N SER A 174 6.57 0.52 -10.28
CA SER A 174 6.68 -0.87 -9.81
C SER A 174 6.99 -0.97 -8.32
N ILE A 175 7.20 0.16 -7.65
CA ILE A 175 7.42 0.22 -6.21
C ILE A 175 6.06 0.32 -5.52
N THR A 176 5.77 -0.66 -4.67
CA THR A 176 4.54 -0.73 -3.86
C THR A 176 4.77 -0.27 -2.42
N LYS A 177 6.04 -0.13 -1.99
CA LYS A 177 6.46 0.36 -0.66
C LYS A 177 7.57 1.39 -0.79
N TRP A 178 7.30 2.58 -0.29
CA TRP A 178 8.22 3.71 -0.24
C TRP A 178 8.58 4.00 1.21
N TYR A 179 9.87 4.25 1.46
CA TYR A 179 10.38 4.65 2.77
C TYR A 179 11.05 6.02 2.66
N GLU A 180 10.68 6.93 3.55
CA GLU A 180 11.26 8.28 3.57
C GLU A 180 12.69 8.26 4.13
N ILE A 181 13.57 8.98 3.45
CA ILE A 181 14.98 9.13 3.80
C ILE A 181 15.11 10.25 4.83
N ALA A 182 15.46 9.88 6.06
CA ALA A 182 15.75 10.83 7.15
C ALA A 182 17.08 11.56 6.94
N SER A 183 18.12 10.86 6.46
CA SER A 183 19.43 11.44 6.20
C SER A 183 20.21 10.72 5.12
N VAL A 184 21.04 11.49 4.40
CA VAL A 184 22.04 10.99 3.47
C VAL A 184 23.40 11.05 4.14
N ASP A 185 23.83 9.93 4.71
CA ASP A 185 24.98 9.89 5.62
C ASP A 185 26.30 9.83 4.85
N THR A 186 26.35 9.04 3.79
CA THR A 186 27.49 8.93 2.87
C THR A 186 27.01 8.59 1.46
N ASN A 187 27.92 8.46 0.49
CA ASN A 187 27.57 7.96 -0.85
C ASN A 187 26.98 6.54 -0.83
N THR A 188 27.17 5.78 0.26
CA THR A 188 26.80 4.36 0.38
C THR A 188 26.02 4.07 1.65
N GLN A 189 25.49 5.09 2.33
CA GLN A 189 24.65 4.91 3.51
C GLN A 189 23.58 6.02 3.60
N ILE A 190 22.34 5.60 3.81
CA ILE A 190 21.20 6.46 4.16
C ILE A 190 20.52 5.89 5.40
N THR A 191 19.83 6.76 6.12
CA THR A 191 18.98 6.39 7.25
C THR A 191 17.52 6.72 6.92
N LEU A 192 16.60 5.79 7.20
CA LEU A 192 15.16 5.92 7.01
C LEU A 192 14.48 6.56 8.23
N THR A 193 13.36 7.25 8.01
CA THR A 193 12.53 7.76 9.11
C THR A 193 11.82 6.64 9.88
N THR A 194 11.46 5.55 9.20
CA THR A 194 10.81 4.36 9.75
C THR A 194 11.67 3.12 9.58
N TYR A 195 11.42 2.09 10.40
CA TYR A 195 12.07 0.79 10.24
C TYR A 195 11.58 0.09 8.96
N TYR A 196 12.50 -0.49 8.19
CA TYR A 196 12.18 -1.34 7.05
C TYR A 196 11.42 -2.59 7.50
N LYS A 197 10.18 -2.78 7.04
CA LYS A 197 9.29 -3.88 7.53
C LYS A 197 9.18 -5.08 6.59
N GLU A 198 9.68 -4.92 5.37
CA GLU A 198 9.80 -5.97 4.37
C GLU A 198 10.87 -7.00 4.78
N SER A 199 10.96 -8.10 4.03
CA SER A 199 12.02 -9.10 4.22
C SER A 199 13.39 -8.55 3.88
N ASP A 200 14.44 -9.07 4.53
CA ASP A 200 15.84 -8.74 4.23
C ASP A 200 16.11 -8.64 2.72
N ALA A 201 16.67 -7.51 2.31
CA ALA A 201 17.07 -7.25 0.95
C ALA A 201 18.60 -7.26 0.87
N THR A 202 19.16 -8.09 -0.01
CA THR A 202 20.60 -8.09 -0.33
C THR A 202 20.81 -8.00 -1.83
N GLY A 203 21.61 -7.02 -2.27
CA GLY A 203 21.96 -6.77 -3.66
C GLY A 203 20.77 -6.35 -4.51
N GLN A 204 19.72 -5.79 -3.91
CA GLN A 204 18.48 -5.46 -4.63
C GLN A 204 18.63 -4.19 -5.45
N SER A 205 17.91 -4.13 -6.57
CA SER A 205 17.67 -2.87 -7.27
C SER A 205 16.83 -1.93 -6.39
N TYR A 206 16.88 -0.64 -6.68
CA TYR A 206 16.11 0.35 -5.96
C TYR A 206 15.82 1.55 -6.85
N CYS A 207 14.90 2.40 -6.40
CA CYS A 207 14.60 3.69 -7.00
C CYS A 207 14.40 4.71 -5.88
N ILE A 208 14.94 5.91 -6.04
CA ILE A 208 14.71 7.04 -5.14
C ILE A 208 13.92 8.11 -5.88
N ALA A 209 12.77 8.52 -5.36
CA ALA A 209 11.89 9.49 -5.99
C ALA A 209 11.62 10.68 -5.07
N GLU A 210 11.50 11.85 -5.69
CA GLU A 210 11.04 13.09 -5.05
C GLU A 210 9.54 13.24 -5.34
N TRP A 211 8.70 13.06 -4.32
CA TRP A 211 7.24 13.19 -4.41
C TRP A 211 6.78 14.56 -3.92
N LYS A 212 6.33 15.40 -4.85
CA LYS A 212 5.86 16.75 -4.57
C LYS A 212 4.35 16.75 -4.34
N PRO A 213 3.81 17.55 -3.39
CA PRO A 213 2.37 17.70 -3.23
C PRO A 213 1.75 18.36 -4.46
N VAL A 214 0.56 17.90 -4.88
CA VAL A 214 -0.17 18.51 -6.02
C VAL A 214 -0.68 19.93 -5.71
N GLU A 215 -0.87 20.24 -4.43
CA GLU A 215 -1.13 21.57 -3.87
C GLU A 215 -0.78 21.55 -2.37
N GLY A 216 -0.30 22.67 -1.81
CA GLY A 216 -0.09 22.80 -0.36
C GLY A 216 0.81 21.70 0.21
N ASP A 217 0.31 20.96 1.19
CA ASP A 217 0.93 19.76 1.77
C ASP A 217 0.50 18.45 1.10
N GLY A 218 -0.41 18.52 0.13
CA GLY A 218 -0.97 17.41 -0.63
C GLY A 218 -2.13 16.70 0.06
N VAL A 219 -2.51 17.11 1.28
CA VAL A 219 -3.57 16.45 2.07
C VAL A 219 -4.94 17.02 1.73
N MET A 220 -5.90 16.12 1.49
CA MET A 220 -7.26 16.49 1.12
C MET A 220 -8.26 15.39 1.49
N SER A 221 -9.53 15.75 1.61
CA SER A 221 -10.61 14.79 1.83
C SER A 221 -10.76 13.84 0.64
N ASN A 222 -10.99 12.57 0.94
CA ASN A 222 -11.06 11.51 -0.04
C ASN A 222 -12.40 11.53 -0.80
N THR A 223 -12.43 12.25 -1.93
CA THR A 223 -13.59 12.34 -2.82
C THR A 223 -13.48 11.49 -4.08
N GLY A 224 -12.35 10.78 -4.27
CA GLY A 224 -12.07 9.98 -5.48
C GLY A 224 -11.60 10.76 -6.70
N ALA A 225 -11.47 12.09 -6.60
CA ALA A 225 -10.99 12.93 -7.68
C ALA A 225 -10.37 14.23 -7.18
N TYR A 226 -9.36 14.72 -7.89
CA TYR A 226 -8.73 16.03 -7.68
C TYR A 226 -8.39 16.72 -9.01
N PRO A 227 -8.87 17.95 -9.25
CA PRO A 227 -8.48 18.72 -10.42
C PRO A 227 -7.07 19.30 -10.25
N TRP A 228 -6.10 18.76 -10.99
CA TRP A 228 -4.71 19.18 -10.93
C TRP A 228 -4.34 20.09 -12.10
N THR A 229 -3.85 21.30 -11.77
CA THR A 229 -3.22 22.19 -12.74
C THR A 229 -1.77 21.77 -12.95
N ILE A 230 -1.43 21.39 -14.19
CA ILE A 230 -0.14 20.79 -14.51
C ILE A 230 0.99 21.82 -14.36
N PRO A 231 2.02 21.55 -13.53
CA PRO A 231 3.15 22.46 -13.35
C PRO A 231 4.02 22.52 -14.61
N ASP A 232 4.84 23.56 -14.70
CA ASP A 232 5.82 23.73 -15.78
C ASP A 232 7.05 22.81 -15.60
N GLU A 233 6.79 21.51 -15.60
CA GLU A 233 7.77 20.44 -15.39
C GLU A 233 7.50 19.31 -16.39
N ALA A 234 7.89 19.53 -17.66
CA ALA A 234 7.75 18.50 -18.70
C ALA A 234 8.47 17.21 -18.31
N SER A 235 7.80 16.07 -18.50
CA SER A 235 8.33 14.77 -18.15
C SER A 235 7.75 13.67 -19.03
N PRO A 236 8.60 12.81 -19.63
CA PRO A 236 8.13 11.59 -20.29
C PRO A 236 7.80 10.47 -19.29
N ASN A 237 7.98 10.69 -17.99
CA ASN A 237 7.90 9.64 -16.98
C ASN A 237 7.25 10.16 -15.69
N ALA A 238 6.23 11.00 -15.83
CA ALA A 238 5.51 11.51 -14.69
C ALA A 238 4.74 10.39 -13.98
N GLY A 239 4.54 10.52 -12.68
CA GLY A 239 3.72 9.61 -11.88
C GLY A 239 2.94 10.37 -10.83
N VAL A 240 1.78 9.84 -10.45
CA VAL A 240 0.98 10.31 -9.32
C VAL A 240 0.96 9.23 -8.25
N ARG A 241 1.00 9.63 -6.98
CA ARG A 241 0.83 8.75 -5.84
C ARG A 241 -0.25 9.29 -4.92
N ILE A 242 -1.11 8.38 -4.48
CA ILE A 242 -2.18 8.64 -3.51
C ILE A 242 -1.96 7.71 -2.33
N ALA A 243 -1.90 8.27 -1.13
CA ALA A 243 -1.71 7.51 0.11
C ALA A 243 -2.75 7.91 1.14
N ASP A 244 -3.15 6.96 1.98
CA ASP A 244 -3.87 7.25 3.21
C ASP A 244 -3.01 8.14 4.11
N VAL A 245 -3.57 9.20 4.71
CA VAL A 245 -2.79 10.14 5.54
C VAL A 245 -2.46 9.63 6.95
N ARG A 246 -3.08 8.52 7.39
CA ARG A 246 -2.81 7.97 8.71
C ARG A 246 -1.35 7.54 8.79
N ALA A 247 -0.61 8.06 9.76
CA ALA A 247 0.86 7.99 9.81
C ALA A 247 1.45 6.58 9.67
N GLU A 248 0.75 5.56 10.16
CA GLU A 248 1.17 4.15 10.06
C GLU A 248 0.79 3.49 8.72
N GLU A 249 -0.12 4.12 7.96
CA GLU A 249 -0.69 3.61 6.71
C GLU A 249 -0.23 4.39 5.46
N ILE A 250 0.37 5.58 5.59
CA ILE A 250 0.93 6.34 4.44
C ILE A 250 1.85 5.47 3.57
N GLN A 251 2.59 4.54 4.19
CA GLN A 251 3.48 3.61 3.48
C GLN A 251 2.78 2.28 3.13
N ASP A 252 1.66 1.92 3.76
CA ASP A 252 1.03 0.61 3.59
C ASP A 252 -0.26 0.59 2.74
N VAL A 253 -1.03 1.67 2.76
CA VAL A 253 -2.22 1.91 1.92
C VAL A 253 -1.94 3.08 0.99
N MET A 254 -1.42 2.74 -0.19
CA MET A 254 -1.13 3.71 -1.24
C MET A 254 -1.24 3.08 -2.62
N ALA A 255 -1.41 3.93 -3.62
CA ALA A 255 -1.35 3.59 -5.03
C ALA A 255 -0.38 4.53 -5.75
N VAL A 256 0.33 3.99 -6.73
CA VAL A 256 1.16 4.77 -7.66
C VAL A 256 0.60 4.51 -9.06
N SER A 257 0.40 5.58 -9.84
CA SER A 257 -0.08 5.47 -11.21
C SER A 257 0.97 4.79 -12.10
N GLU A 258 0.53 4.28 -13.24
CA GLU A 258 1.47 4.05 -14.34
C GLU A 258 2.16 5.37 -14.73
N LYS A 259 3.30 5.26 -15.43
CA LYS A 259 3.97 6.46 -15.95
C LYS A 259 3.04 7.14 -16.95
N PHE A 260 3.05 8.47 -17.01
CA PHE A 260 2.38 9.23 -18.06
C PHE A 260 3.22 10.42 -18.52
N HIS A 261 2.80 11.04 -19.61
CA HIS A 261 3.52 12.12 -20.25
C HIS A 261 2.98 13.49 -19.83
N ILE A 262 3.86 14.37 -19.36
CA ILE A 262 3.61 15.81 -19.20
C ILE A 262 4.38 16.55 -20.29
N ILE A 263 3.69 17.32 -21.13
CA ILE A 263 4.30 18.02 -22.27
C ILE A 263 4.01 19.52 -22.29
N GLY A 264 4.97 20.28 -22.83
CA GLY A 264 4.70 21.61 -23.37
C GLY A 264 3.93 21.55 -24.68
N TYR A 265 3.39 22.68 -25.13
CA TYR A 265 2.71 22.78 -26.42
C TYR A 265 2.84 24.19 -27.01
N VAL A 266 2.77 24.27 -28.34
CA VAL A 266 2.76 25.53 -29.09
C VAL A 266 1.32 25.85 -29.50
N LYS A 267 0.94 27.13 -29.44
CA LYS A 267 -0.36 27.64 -29.91
C LYS A 267 -0.22 28.33 -31.25
#